data_AF-A0A401QAU3-F1
#
_entry.id   AF-A0A401QAU3-F1
#
_cell.length_a   1.000
_cell.length_b   1.000
_cell.length_c   1.000
_cell.angle_alpha   90.00
_cell.angle_beta   90.00
_cell.angle_gamma   90.00
#
_symmetry.space_group_name_H-M   'P 1'
#
loop_
_entity.id
_entity.type
_entity.pdbx_description
1 polymer ?
#
loop_
_entity_poly.entity_id
_entity_poly.type
_entity_poly.pdbx_seq_one_letter_code
_entity_poly.pdbx_strand_id
1 'polypeptide(L)'
;MAAAALSSMYSSPQLVRSNQDEVPELNLGELDLTSDEFILDEVDTHIQANLEDELVKEALKTGVDLRHYSKQVETELQHIEHASIKDYIKESQNIASLHNQITVCDTILERMEQMLSTFQCDLSSISSEIQTLQEQSIAMNIKLKNRQSVRSELSQLVDELVVPNSMIT
;
A
#
# COMPACT_ATOMS: atom_id res chain seq x y z
N MET A 1 6.58 -18.57 2.51
CA MET A 1 5.10 -18.66 2.43
C MET A 1 4.51 -17.25 2.51
N ALA A 2 4.67 -16.45 1.44
CA ALA A 2 3.94 -15.20 1.16
C ALA A 2 4.44 -14.57 -0.17
N ALA A 3 4.63 -15.39 -1.21
CA ALA A 3 5.07 -14.90 -2.53
C ALA A 3 4.29 -15.59 -3.67
N ALA A 4 3.07 -16.05 -3.39
CA ALA A 4 2.26 -16.82 -4.33
C ALA A 4 0.95 -16.11 -4.74
N ALA A 5 0.66 -14.90 -4.24
CA ALA A 5 -0.62 -14.23 -4.48
C ALA A 5 -0.57 -13.09 -5.52
N LEU A 6 0.61 -12.66 -5.98
CA LEU A 6 0.74 -11.51 -6.90
C LEU A 6 0.99 -11.90 -8.36
N SER A 7 1.07 -13.20 -8.68
CA SER A 7 1.29 -13.66 -10.07
C SER A 7 0.00 -13.75 -10.91
N SER A 8 -1.17 -13.42 -10.34
CA SER A 8 -2.48 -13.57 -11.00
C SER A 8 -2.97 -12.33 -11.76
N MET A 9 -2.25 -11.20 -11.73
CA MET A 9 -2.71 -9.94 -12.37
C MET A 9 -1.83 -9.41 -13.50
N TYR A 10 -0.78 -10.12 -13.88
CA TYR A 10 -0.06 -9.86 -15.13
C TYR A 10 -0.28 -11.03 -16.10
N SER A 11 -1.48 -11.10 -16.65
CA SER A 11 -1.71 -11.85 -17.88
C SER A 11 -1.41 -10.90 -19.04
N SER A 12 -0.20 -10.95 -19.57
CA SER A 12 0.11 -10.37 -20.88
C SER A 12 -0.91 -10.92 -21.90
N PRO A 13 -1.40 -10.11 -22.85
CA PRO A 13 -2.33 -10.61 -23.85
C PRO A 13 -1.60 -11.68 -24.68
N GLN A 14 -1.93 -12.95 -24.45
CA GLN A 14 -1.49 -14.02 -25.33
C GLN A 14 -2.13 -13.77 -26.69
N LEU A 15 -1.28 -13.49 -27.68
CA LEU A 15 -1.61 -13.65 -29.10
C LEU A 15 -1.94 -15.13 -29.32
N VAL A 16 -3.22 -15.45 -29.12
CA VAL A 16 -3.81 -16.71 -29.52
C VAL A 16 -3.76 -16.73 -31.05
N ARG A 17 -2.73 -17.36 -31.59
CA ARG A 17 -2.76 -17.91 -32.95
C ARG A 17 -3.72 -19.10 -32.94
N SER A 18 -5.01 -18.81 -33.02
CA SER A 18 -6.01 -19.77 -33.49
C SER A 18 -5.95 -19.74 -35.00
N ASN A 19 -5.34 -20.78 -35.57
CA ASN A 19 -5.53 -21.13 -36.96
C ASN A 19 -7.01 -21.41 -37.19
N GLN A 20 -7.68 -20.52 -37.92
CA GLN A 20 -8.62 -20.79 -39.01
C GLN A 20 -9.30 -19.45 -39.31
N ASP A 21 -8.74 -18.73 -40.27
CA ASP A 21 -9.52 -17.81 -41.10
C ASP A 21 -10.56 -18.65 -41.86
N GLU A 22 -11.59 -19.15 -41.16
CA GLU A 22 -12.89 -19.32 -41.81
C GLU A 22 -13.49 -17.94 -41.88
N VAL A 23 -13.06 -17.19 -42.89
CA VAL A 23 -13.94 -16.20 -43.50
C VAL A 23 -15.20 -17.00 -43.81
N PRO A 24 -16.37 -16.68 -43.23
CA PRO A 24 -17.59 -17.31 -43.71
C PRO A 24 -17.61 -16.99 -45.20
N GLU A 25 -17.46 -18.02 -46.04
CA GLU A 25 -17.56 -17.89 -47.47
C GLU A 25 -18.90 -17.19 -47.69
N LEU A 26 -18.85 -15.89 -48.01
CA LEU A 26 -20.00 -15.20 -48.54
C LEU A 26 -20.26 -15.94 -49.83
N ASN A 27 -21.18 -16.88 -49.77
CA ASN A 27 -21.63 -17.66 -50.90
C ASN A 27 -22.43 -16.69 -51.77
N LEU A 28 -21.70 -15.83 -52.46
CA LEU A 28 -22.12 -15.08 -53.62
C LEU A 28 -22.17 -16.11 -54.74
N GLY A 29 -23.13 -17.04 -54.64
CA GLY A 29 -23.57 -17.80 -55.79
C GLY A 29 -23.78 -16.82 -56.95
N GLU A 30 -23.45 -17.25 -58.18
CA GLU A 30 -23.48 -16.42 -59.40
C GLU A 30 -24.50 -15.30 -59.29
N LEU A 31 -24.01 -14.09 -59.02
CA LEU A 31 -24.86 -12.91 -58.95
C LEU A 31 -25.19 -12.53 -60.39
N ASP A 32 -26.18 -13.20 -60.94
CA ASP A 32 -26.67 -12.97 -62.29
C ASP A 32 -27.43 -11.63 -62.33
N LEU A 33 -26.67 -10.56 -62.58
CA LEU A 33 -27.19 -9.19 -62.76
C LEU A 33 -27.93 -9.01 -64.10
N THR A 34 -28.07 -10.08 -64.90
CA THR A 34 -28.71 -10.04 -66.22
C THR A 34 -30.08 -10.72 -66.26
N SER A 35 -30.47 -11.40 -65.17
CA SER A 35 -31.83 -11.92 -64.98
C SER A 35 -32.67 -10.90 -64.19
N ASP A 36 -33.79 -10.48 -64.75
CA ASP A 36 -34.73 -9.44 -64.26
C ASP A 36 -35.42 -9.74 -62.90
N GLU A 37 -34.88 -10.64 -62.08
CA GLU A 37 -35.46 -11.01 -60.77
C GLU A 37 -34.50 -10.59 -59.64
N PHE A 38 -34.40 -9.28 -59.43
CA PHE A 38 -33.81 -8.70 -58.23
C PHE A 38 -34.60 -9.21 -57.01
N ILE A 39 -33.96 -10.00 -56.13
CA ILE A 39 -34.51 -10.41 -54.83
C ILE A 39 -34.61 -9.14 -53.95
N LEU A 40 -35.64 -8.33 -54.18
CA LEU A 40 -36.02 -7.19 -53.35
C LEU A 40 -37.09 -7.55 -52.31
N ASP A 41 -37.71 -8.73 -52.44
CA ASP A 41 -38.76 -9.21 -51.54
C ASP A 41 -38.26 -9.31 -50.09
N GLU A 42 -37.00 -9.69 -49.86
CA GLU A 42 -36.42 -9.77 -48.51
C GLU A 42 -36.19 -8.37 -47.91
N VAL A 43 -35.82 -7.39 -48.73
CA VAL A 43 -35.64 -6.00 -48.29
C VAL A 43 -36.97 -5.41 -47.84
N ASP A 44 -38.06 -5.67 -48.55
CA ASP A 44 -39.40 -5.23 -48.18
C ASP A 44 -39.86 -5.85 -46.87
N THR A 45 -39.55 -7.12 -46.62
CA THR A 45 -39.85 -7.75 -45.32
C THR A 45 -39.08 -7.12 -44.15
N HIS A 46 -37.83 -6.74 -44.35
CA HIS A 46 -37.03 -6.06 -43.33
C HIS A 46 -37.48 -4.62 -43.10
N ILE A 47 -37.86 -3.89 -44.15
CA ILE A 47 -38.43 -2.54 -44.03
C ILE A 47 -39.76 -2.60 -43.27
N GLN A 48 -40.61 -3.57 -43.57
CA GLN A 48 -41.89 -3.78 -42.89
C GLN A 48 -41.69 -4.13 -41.40
N ALA A 49 -40.77 -5.04 -41.09
CA ALA A 49 -40.46 -5.40 -39.69
C ALA A 49 -39.91 -4.21 -38.88
N ASN A 50 -39.15 -3.32 -39.51
CA ASN A 50 -38.59 -2.13 -38.88
C ASN A 50 -39.66 -1.03 -38.68
N LEU A 51 -40.62 -0.90 -39.60
CA LEU A 51 -41.79 -0.01 -39.48
C LEU A 51 -42.80 -0.47 -38.41
N GLU A 52 -42.74 -1.74 -38.00
CA GLU A 52 -43.54 -2.32 -36.92
C GLU A 52 -42.93 -2.08 -35.52
N ASP A 53 -41.65 -1.67 -35.44
CA ASP A 53 -41.02 -1.27 -34.19
C ASP A 53 -41.59 0.08 -33.72
N GLU A 54 -42.23 0.09 -32.55
CA GLU A 54 -42.86 1.28 -31.98
C GLU A 54 -41.86 2.43 -31.74
N LEU A 55 -40.57 2.15 -31.48
CA LEU A 55 -39.53 3.18 -31.34
C LEU A 55 -39.22 3.85 -32.68
N VAL A 56 -39.18 3.07 -33.77
CA VAL A 56 -38.86 3.57 -35.11
C VAL A 56 -40.05 4.33 -35.68
N LYS A 57 -41.26 3.81 -35.44
CA LYS A 57 -42.51 4.48 -35.80
C LYS A 57 -42.70 5.80 -35.04
N GLU A 58 -42.35 5.85 -33.76
CA GLU A 58 -42.36 7.09 -32.96
C GLU A 58 -41.27 8.05 -33.46
N ALA A 59 -40.06 7.58 -33.76
CA ALA A 59 -38.97 8.40 -34.32
C ALA A 59 -39.33 9.01 -35.68
N LEU A 60 -39.95 8.23 -36.58
CA LEU A 60 -40.41 8.69 -37.89
C LEU A 60 -41.63 9.62 -37.79
N LYS A 61 -42.60 9.32 -36.91
CA LYS A 61 -43.81 10.14 -36.68
C LYS A 61 -43.50 11.49 -36.02
N THR A 62 -42.48 11.51 -35.18
CA THR A 62 -42.02 12.71 -34.47
C THR A 62 -41.04 13.52 -35.33
N GLY A 63 -40.62 13.00 -36.49
CA GLY A 63 -39.69 13.68 -37.40
C GLY A 63 -38.35 13.99 -36.76
N VAL A 64 -37.91 13.14 -35.83
CA VAL A 64 -36.64 13.32 -35.13
C VAL A 64 -35.53 12.98 -36.12
N ASP A 65 -34.85 14.01 -36.61
CA ASP A 65 -33.65 13.81 -37.42
C ASP A 65 -32.61 13.09 -36.55
N LEU A 66 -32.37 11.82 -36.86
CA LEU A 66 -31.44 10.96 -36.15
C LEU A 66 -30.04 11.59 -36.09
N ARG A 67 -29.65 12.41 -37.08
CA ARG A 67 -28.37 13.13 -37.07
C ARG A 67 -28.33 14.22 -36.00
N HIS A 68 -29.44 14.93 -35.79
CA HIS A 68 -29.56 15.91 -34.73
C HIS A 68 -29.57 15.24 -33.35
N TYR A 69 -30.27 14.11 -33.22
CA TYR A 69 -30.27 13.33 -31.98
C TYR A 69 -28.88 12.76 -31.65
N SER A 70 -28.18 12.15 -32.63
CA SER A 70 -26.81 11.70 -32.44
C SER A 70 -25.87 12.84 -32.05
N LYS A 71 -26.01 14.01 -32.67
CA LYS A 71 -25.20 15.19 -32.33
C LYS A 71 -25.50 15.73 -30.93
N GLN A 72 -26.75 15.68 -30.50
CA GLN A 72 -27.15 16.04 -29.14
C GLN A 72 -26.54 15.06 -28.13
N VAL A 73 -26.70 13.75 -28.34
CA VAL A 73 -26.11 12.71 -27.49
C VAL A 73 -24.60 12.86 -27.40
N GLU A 74 -23.91 13.13 -28.50
CA GLU A 74 -22.46 13.36 -28.50
C GLU A 74 -22.07 14.60 -27.69
N THR A 75 -22.86 15.67 -27.77
CA THR A 75 -22.64 16.89 -26.97
C THR A 75 -22.86 16.64 -25.48
N GLU A 76 -23.89 15.88 -25.12
CA GLU A 76 -24.17 15.48 -23.74
C GLU A 76 -23.07 14.55 -23.20
N LEU A 77 -22.59 13.61 -24.01
CA LEU A 77 -21.49 12.70 -23.65
C LEU A 77 -20.20 13.49 -23.39
N GLN A 78 -19.85 14.43 -24.27
CA GLN A 78 -18.70 15.31 -24.08
C GLN A 78 -18.84 16.16 -22.81
N HIS A 79 -20.04 16.67 -22.53
CA HIS A 79 -20.28 17.44 -21.31
C HIS A 79 -20.06 16.59 -20.05
N ILE A 80 -20.61 15.37 -20.03
CA ILE A 80 -20.46 14.43 -18.91
C ILE A 80 -19.00 14.02 -18.75
N GLU A 81 -18.28 13.76 -19.83
CA GLU A 81 -16.86 13.42 -19.82
C GLU A 81 -16.05 14.57 -19.19
N HIS A 82 -16.24 15.80 -19.67
CA HIS A 82 -15.57 16.97 -19.13
C HIS A 82 -15.90 17.20 -17.64
N ALA A 83 -17.15 17.01 -17.24
CA ALA A 83 -17.55 17.10 -15.83
C ALA A 83 -16.85 16.02 -14.98
N SER A 84 -16.83 14.77 -15.47
CA SER A 84 -16.21 13.63 -14.78
C SER A 84 -14.69 13.81 -14.64
N ILE A 85 -14.01 14.28 -15.68
CA ILE A 85 -12.57 14.58 -15.63
C ILE A 85 -12.30 15.68 -14.60
N LYS A 86 -13.12 16.73 -14.57
CA LYS A 86 -12.97 17.83 -13.62
C LYS A 86 -13.14 17.36 -12.18
N ASP A 87 -14.12 16.52 -11.92
CA ASP A 87 -14.35 15.94 -10.60
C ASP A 87 -13.20 15.02 -10.19
N TYR A 88 -12.68 14.21 -11.12
CA TYR A 88 -11.52 13.36 -10.88
C TYR A 88 -10.25 14.17 -10.56
N ILE A 89 -9.99 15.25 -11.31
CA ILE A 89 -8.84 16.14 -11.04
C ILE A 89 -8.97 16.79 -9.67
N LYS A 90 -10.17 17.25 -9.30
CA LYS A 90 -10.43 17.84 -7.99
C LYS A 90 -10.21 16.83 -6.87
N GLU A 91 -10.72 15.61 -7.01
CA GLU A 91 -10.53 14.56 -6.01
C GLU A 91 -9.06 14.12 -5.91
N SER A 92 -8.35 14.06 -7.04
CA SER A 92 -6.91 13.78 -7.06
C SER A 92 -6.11 14.80 -6.24
N GLN A 93 -6.46 16.10 -6.29
CA GLN A 93 -5.84 17.13 -5.46
C GLN A 93 -6.11 16.91 -3.97
N ASN A 94 -7.31 16.48 -3.61
CA ASN A 94 -7.67 16.15 -2.23
C ASN A 94 -6.85 14.96 -1.71
N ILE A 95 -6.74 13.89 -2.51
CA ILE A 95 -5.90 12.72 -2.20
C ILE A 95 -4.43 13.12 -2.03
N ALA A 96 -3.90 13.95 -2.92
CA ALA A 96 -2.52 14.44 -2.83
C ALA A 96 -2.29 15.27 -1.56
N SER A 97 -3.25 16.11 -1.18
CA SER A 97 -3.21 16.87 0.07
C SER A 97 -3.21 15.94 1.29
N LEU A 98 -4.09 14.93 1.30
CA LEU A 98 -4.13 13.94 2.38
C LEU A 98 -2.82 13.15 2.47
N HIS A 99 -2.26 12.72 1.34
CA HIS A 99 -0.96 12.04 1.31
C HIS A 99 0.13 12.92 1.91
N ASN A 100 0.17 14.21 1.55
CA ASN A 100 1.13 15.15 2.14
C ASN A 100 0.96 15.26 3.67
N GLN A 101 -0.27 15.35 4.16
CA GLN A 101 -0.54 15.36 5.61
C GLN A 101 -0.06 14.07 6.29
N ILE A 102 -0.31 12.90 5.68
CA ILE A 102 0.17 11.62 6.19
C ILE A 102 1.70 11.61 6.22
N THR A 103 2.37 12.05 5.16
CA THR A 103 3.84 12.13 5.10
C THR A 103 4.41 13.04 6.19
N VAL A 104 3.76 14.18 6.46
CA VAL A 104 4.16 15.07 7.56
C VAL A 104 3.96 14.39 8.92
N CYS A 105 2.84 13.70 9.12
CA CYS A 105 2.60 12.92 10.34
C CYS A 105 3.66 11.82 10.53
N ASP A 106 4.02 11.08 9.48
CA ASP A 106 5.05 10.04 9.54
C ASP A 106 6.41 10.64 9.93
N THR A 107 6.76 11.80 9.39
CA THR A 107 8.00 12.52 9.75
C THR A 107 8.00 12.92 11.24
N ILE A 108 6.86 13.33 11.79
CA ILE A 108 6.72 13.66 13.21
C ILE A 108 6.88 12.40 14.06
N LEU A 109 6.26 11.29 13.66
CA LEU A 109 6.35 10.01 14.37
C LEU A 109 7.79 9.47 14.37
N GLU A 110 8.48 9.52 13.22
CA GLU A 110 9.88 9.13 13.10
C GLU A 110 10.77 9.96 14.04
N ARG A 111 10.54 11.27 14.11
CA ARG A 111 11.27 12.14 15.05
C ARG A 111 10.99 11.79 16.52
N MET A 112 9.76 11.44 16.86
CA MET A 112 9.40 10.99 18.22
C MET A 112 10.06 9.65 18.54
N GLU A 113 10.06 8.70 17.62
CA GLU A 113 10.73 7.42 17.76
C GLU A 113 12.22 7.60 18.03
N GLN A 114 12.90 8.43 17.22
CA GLN A 114 14.33 8.67 17.39
C GLN A 114 14.65 9.34 18.73
N MET A 115 13.81 10.25 19.20
CA MET A 115 13.94 10.85 20.52
C MET A 115 13.80 9.81 21.65
N LEU A 116 12.79 8.94 21.57
CA LEU A 116 12.56 7.88 22.55
C LEU A 116 13.67 6.84 22.54
N SER A 117 14.16 6.47 21.36
CA SER A 117 15.30 5.57 21.20
C SER A 117 16.55 6.14 21.84
N THR A 118 16.85 7.43 21.59
CA THR A 118 17.97 8.13 22.23
C THR A 118 17.81 8.14 23.75
N PHE A 119 16.62 8.48 24.25
CA PHE A 119 16.34 8.47 25.68
C PHE A 119 16.52 7.09 26.32
N GLN A 120 16.12 6.01 25.63
CA GLN A 120 16.33 4.64 26.08
C GLN A 120 17.82 4.29 26.13
N CYS A 121 18.59 4.68 25.12
CA CYS A 121 20.04 4.49 25.09
C CYS A 121 20.72 5.22 26.25
N ASP A 122 20.36 6.48 26.49
CA ASP A 122 20.91 7.29 27.57
C ASP A 122 20.59 6.69 28.94
N LEU A 123 19.34 6.26 29.17
CA LEU A 123 18.93 5.61 30.41
C LEU A 123 19.69 4.29 30.63
N SER A 124 19.90 3.52 29.56
CA SER A 124 20.65 2.26 29.63
C SER A 124 22.11 2.50 29.96
N SER A 125 22.73 3.53 29.36
CA SER A 125 24.11 3.92 29.65
C SER A 125 24.26 4.37 31.11
N ILE A 126 23.39 5.26 31.57
CA ILE A 126 23.40 5.74 32.96
C ILE A 126 23.19 4.59 33.94
N SER A 127 22.26 3.67 33.64
CA SER A 127 22.00 2.51 34.50
C SER A 127 23.21 1.58 34.59
N SER A 128 23.92 1.37 33.47
CA SER A 128 25.16 0.58 33.45
C SER A 128 26.28 1.24 34.25
N GLU A 129 26.41 2.57 34.16
CA GLU A 129 27.41 3.32 34.93
C GLU A 129 27.12 3.28 36.43
N ILE A 130 25.84 3.45 36.82
CA ILE A 130 25.39 3.31 38.21
C ILE A 130 25.69 1.90 38.73
N GLN A 131 25.39 0.86 37.95
CA GLN A 131 25.68 -0.52 38.32
C GLN A 131 27.19 -0.72 38.54
N THR A 132 28.02 -0.21 37.63
CA THR A 132 29.47 -0.30 37.73
C THR A 132 29.99 0.38 39.01
N LEU A 133 29.48 1.58 39.33
CA LEU A 133 29.83 2.29 40.57
C LEU A 133 29.40 1.52 41.82
N GLN A 134 28.21 0.89 41.80
CA GLN A 134 27.73 0.06 42.90
C GLN A 134 28.62 -1.17 43.12
N GLU A 135 28.99 -1.87 42.05
CA GLU A 135 29.90 -3.02 42.09
C GLU A 135 31.26 -2.63 42.67
N GLN A 136 31.83 -1.50 42.23
CA GLN A 136 33.08 -0.97 42.75
C GLN A 136 32.99 -0.62 44.25
N SER A 137 31.89 0.03 44.66
CA SER A 137 31.65 0.40 46.06
C SER A 137 31.55 -0.83 46.97
N ILE A 138 30.82 -1.85 46.53
CA ILE A 138 30.70 -3.14 47.24
C ILE A 138 32.07 -3.81 47.34
N ALA A 139 32.82 -3.89 46.23
CA ALA A 139 34.16 -4.49 46.22
C ALA A 139 35.13 -3.77 47.17
N MET A 140 35.09 -2.43 47.21
CA MET A 140 35.88 -1.63 48.13
C MET A 140 35.47 -1.88 49.59
N ASN A 141 34.17 -1.95 49.87
CA ASN A 141 33.67 -2.24 51.21
C ASN A 141 34.14 -3.61 51.73
N ILE A 142 34.09 -4.65 50.88
CA ILE A 142 34.58 -5.98 51.20
C ILE A 142 36.09 -5.94 51.52
N LYS A 143 36.89 -5.26 50.67
CA LYS A 143 38.33 -5.12 50.92
C LYS A 143 38.62 -4.42 52.25
N LEU A 144 37.85 -3.39 52.60
CA LEU A 144 37.99 -2.67 53.87
C LEU A 144 37.65 -3.56 55.06
N LYS A 145 36.51 -4.27 55.01
CA LYS A 145 36.11 -5.23 56.06
C LYS A 145 37.14 -6.34 56.26
N ASN A 146 37.69 -6.90 55.18
CA ASN A 146 38.74 -7.92 55.26
C ASN A 146 40.00 -7.38 55.96
N ARG A 147 40.46 -6.18 55.59
CA ARG A 147 41.63 -5.55 56.24
C ARG A 147 41.38 -5.26 57.71
N GLN A 148 40.17 -4.82 58.06
CA GLN A 148 39.82 -4.50 59.45
C GLN A 148 39.70 -5.77 60.31
N SER A 149 39.12 -6.84 59.76
CA SER A 149 39.06 -8.15 60.41
C SER A 149 40.48 -8.70 60.68
N VAL A 150 41.33 -8.75 59.64
CA VAL A 150 42.73 -9.19 59.78
C VAL A 150 43.50 -8.34 60.79
N ARG A 151 43.31 -7.02 60.77
CA ARG A 151 43.96 -6.12 61.73
C ARG A 151 43.50 -6.40 63.17
N SER A 152 42.21 -6.70 63.37
CA SER A 152 41.67 -7.03 64.69
C SER A 152 42.32 -8.31 65.25
N GLU A 153 42.33 -9.38 64.46
CA GLU A 153 42.94 -10.66 64.82
C GLU A 153 44.44 -10.50 65.13
N LEU A 154 45.17 -9.78 64.28
CA LEU A 154 46.60 -9.51 64.50
C LEU A 154 46.84 -8.67 65.76
N SER A 155 45.99 -7.67 66.04
CA SER A 155 46.12 -6.86 67.25
C SER A 155 45.94 -7.69 68.50
N GLN A 156 44.93 -8.57 68.52
CA GLN A 156 44.69 -9.47 69.65
C GLN A 156 45.88 -10.42 69.88
N LEU A 157 46.43 -11.00 68.81
CA LEU A 157 47.61 -11.84 68.91
C LEU A 157 48.84 -11.08 69.47
N VAL A 158 49.06 -9.84 69.03
CA VAL A 158 50.18 -9.01 69.54
C VAL A 158 50.01 -8.71 71.02
N ASP A 159 48.78 -8.41 71.47
CA ASP A 159 48.48 -8.16 72.88
C ASP A 159 48.73 -9.41 73.74
N GLU A 160 48.43 -10.62 73.23
CA GLU A 160 48.71 -11.88 73.91
C GLU A 160 50.21 -12.22 73.97
N LEU A 161 51.00 -11.78 73.00
CA LEU A 161 52.44 -12.06 72.92
C LEU A 161 53.29 -11.06 73.73
N VAL A 162 52.74 -9.89 74.07
CA VAL A 162 53.41 -8.88 74.87
C VAL A 162 53.54 -9.36 76.32
N VAL A 163 54.79 -9.44 76.79
CA VAL A 163 55.09 -9.74 78.20
C VAL A 163 54.84 -8.48 79.03
N PRO A 164 53.97 -8.52 80.06
CA PRO A 164 53.74 -7.38 80.93
C PRO A 164 55.01 -6.97 81.68
N ASN A 165 55.27 -5.67 81.80
CA ASN A 165 56.44 -5.14 82.52
C ASN A 165 56.52 -5.60 83.99
N SER A 166 55.41 -6.02 84.60
CA SER A 166 55.37 -6.59 85.94
C SER A 166 56.08 -7.94 86.07
N MET A 167 56.38 -8.62 84.96
CA MET A 167 57.14 -9.87 84.94
C MET A 167 58.65 -9.67 84.68
N ILE A 168 59.12 -8.44 84.46
CA ILE A 168 60.50 -8.14 84.03
C ILE A 168 61.42 -7.75 85.21
N THR A 169 60.95 -7.78 86.46
CA THR A 169 61.75 -7.43 87.65
C THR A 169 61.72 -8.50 88.72
#